data_AF-A0A2D4MY29-F1
#
_entry.id   AF-A0A2D4MY29-F1
#
_cell.length_a   1.000
_cell.length_b   1.000
_cell.length_c   1.000
_cell.angle_alpha   90.00
_cell.angle_beta   90.00
_cell.angle_gamma   90.00
#
_symmetry.space_group_name_H-M   'P 1'
#
loop_
_entity.id
_entity.type
_entity.pdbx_description
1 polymer ?
#
loop_
_entity_poly.entity_id
_entity_poly.type
_entity_poly.pdbx_seq_one_letter_code
_entity_poly.pdbx_strand_id
1 'polypeptide(L)'
;EMELIRTICETELLDGKQLLSAFVPLVVKICNNPGLYSDPALSAAATLALGKFCMISTEFCDSHLRLFFTMMEKAKLSSVRANLIIAVGDLAIRFPNLVEPWTPHL
;
A
#
# COMPACT_ATOMS: atom_id res chain seq x y z
N GLU A 1 3.92 9.67 -24.42
CA GLU A 1 4.19 8.37 -23.77
C GLU A 1 4.02 8.44 -22.27
N MET A 2 4.75 9.31 -21.55
CA MET A 2 4.65 9.44 -20.09
C MET A 2 3.24 9.77 -19.57
N GLU A 3 2.52 10.69 -20.22
CA GLU A 3 1.15 11.04 -19.81
C GLU A 3 0.17 9.88 -20.01
N LEU A 4 0.35 9.07 -21.06
CA LEU A 4 -0.49 7.89 -21.29
C LEU A 4 -0.28 6.83 -20.19
N ILE A 5 0.98 6.56 -19.83
CA ILE A 5 1.30 5.63 -18.75
C ILE A 5 0.67 6.13 -17.44
N ARG A 6 0.74 7.44 -17.18
CA ARG A 6 0.13 8.05 -16.00
C ARG A 6 -1.38 7.86 -15.98
N THR A 7 -2.07 8.13 -17.09
CA THR A 7 -3.52 7.90 -17.21
C THR A 7 -3.86 6.44 -16.94
N ILE A 8 -3.17 5.49 -17.56
CA ILE A 8 -3.39 4.06 -17.35
C ILE A 8 -3.25 3.68 -15.87
N CYS A 9 -2.22 4.21 -15.19
CA CYS A 9 -2.00 3.94 -13.77
C CYS A 9 -3.10 4.53 -12.88
N GLU A 10 -3.51 5.77 -13.15
CA GLU A 10 -4.47 6.50 -12.32
C GLU A 10 -5.91 6.02 -12.54
N THR A 11 -6.28 5.59 -13.75
CA THR A 11 -7.69 5.31 -14.08
C THR A 11 -7.99 3.89 -14.52
N GLU A 12 -7.02 3.14 -15.05
CA GLU A 12 -7.30 1.84 -15.69
C GLU A 12 -6.83 0.65 -14.87
N LEU A 13 -5.57 0.64 -14.38
CA LEU A 13 -4.96 -0.56 -13.78
C LEU A 13 -5.73 -1.12 -12.57
N LEU A 14 -6.38 -0.25 -11.80
CA LEU A 14 -7.17 -0.62 -10.63
C LEU A 14 -8.68 -0.53 -10.86
N ASP A 15 -9.13 -0.33 -12.10
CA ASP A 15 -10.54 -0.47 -12.46
C ASP A 15 -11.01 -1.90 -12.19
N GLY A 16 -12.25 -2.06 -11.73
CA GLY A 16 -12.80 -3.34 -11.26
C GLY A 16 -12.80 -4.47 -12.31
N LYS A 17 -12.57 -4.16 -13.58
CA LYS A 17 -12.46 -5.13 -14.69
C LYS A 17 -11.05 -5.68 -14.89
N GLN A 18 -10.03 -5.05 -14.32
CA GLN A 18 -8.64 -5.45 -14.51
C GLN A 18 -8.19 -6.53 -13.53
N LEU A 19 -7.14 -7.26 -13.90
CA LEU A 19 -6.60 -8.33 -13.06
C LEU A 19 -6.10 -7.84 -11.69
N LEU A 20 -5.45 -6.67 -11.65
CA LEU A 20 -4.87 -6.15 -10.40
C LEU A 20 -5.94 -5.78 -9.38
N SER A 21 -7.07 -5.21 -9.82
CA SER A 21 -8.17 -4.85 -8.92
C SER A 21 -8.83 -6.07 -8.28
N ALA A 22 -8.79 -7.24 -8.93
CA ALA A 22 -9.29 -8.49 -8.35
C ALA A 22 -8.53 -8.91 -7.07
N PHE A 23 -7.27 -8.51 -6.91
CA PHE A 23 -6.46 -8.83 -5.73
C PHE A 23 -6.60 -7.80 -4.60
N VAL A 24 -7.03 -6.57 -4.89
CA VAL A 24 -7.16 -5.49 -3.91
C VAL A 24 -8.02 -5.90 -2.70
N PRO A 25 -9.23 -6.46 -2.87
CA PRO A 25 -10.06 -6.85 -1.71
C PRO A 25 -9.38 -7.89 -0.82
N LEU A 26 -8.63 -8.82 -1.41
CA LEU A 26 -7.91 -9.85 -0.65
C LEU A 26 -6.77 -9.23 0.18
N VAL A 27 -5.94 -8.39 -0.45
CA VAL A 27 -4.82 -7.71 0.21
C VAL A 27 -5.33 -6.84 1.36
N VAL A 28 -6.31 -5.99 1.09
CA VAL A 28 -6.91 -5.08 2.07
C VAL A 28 -7.57 -5.86 3.21
N LYS A 29 -8.25 -6.99 2.92
CA LYS A 29 -8.85 -7.84 3.95
C LYS A 29 -7.80 -8.43 4.89
N ILE A 30 -6.68 -8.92 4.36
CA ILE A 30 -5.60 -9.47 5.19
C ILE A 30 -5.00 -8.38 6.07
N CYS A 31 -4.64 -7.23 5.47
CA CYS A 31 -4.02 -6.10 6.17
C CYS A 31 -4.91 -5.51 7.28
N ASN A 32 -6.23 -5.46 7.08
CA ASN A 32 -7.17 -4.95 8.10
C ASN A 32 -7.44 -5.92 9.26
N ASN A 33 -7.10 -7.21 9.10
CA ASN A 33 -7.48 -8.24 10.07
C ASN A 33 -6.26 -9.04 10.57
N PRO A 34 -5.21 -8.38 11.13
CA PRO A 34 -3.98 -9.07 11.54
C PRO A 34 -4.20 -10.10 12.65
N GLY A 35 -5.27 -9.97 13.45
CA GLY A 35 -5.65 -10.98 14.45
C GLY A 35 -6.24 -12.26 13.85
N LEU A 36 -6.85 -12.17 12.68
CA LEU A 36 -7.41 -13.32 11.95
C LEU A 36 -6.35 -14.01 11.08
N TYR A 37 -5.42 -13.22 10.53
CA TYR A 37 -4.35 -13.69 9.63
C TYR A 37 -2.99 -13.58 10.33
N SER A 38 -2.70 -14.53 11.23
CA SER A 38 -1.51 -14.50 12.07
C SER A 38 -0.25 -15.12 11.46
N ASP A 39 -0.36 -15.74 10.28
CA ASP A 39 0.80 -16.31 9.58
C ASP A 39 1.81 -15.19 9.20
N PRO A 40 3.08 -15.27 9.63
CA PRO A 40 4.06 -14.23 9.39
C PRO A 40 4.38 -14.01 7.91
N ALA A 41 4.41 -15.07 7.10
CA ALA A 41 4.73 -14.98 5.69
C ALA A 41 3.59 -14.31 4.91
N LEU A 42 2.35 -14.68 5.22
CA LEU A 42 1.15 -14.05 4.69
C LEU A 42 1.08 -12.56 5.05
N SER A 43 1.35 -12.20 6.30
CA SER A 43 1.37 -10.81 6.75
C SER A 43 2.42 -9.98 6.01
N ALA A 44 3.64 -10.52 5.87
CA ALA A 44 4.71 -9.85 5.13
C ALA A 44 4.36 -9.66 3.65
N ALA A 45 3.81 -10.70 3.01
CA ALA A 45 3.42 -10.66 1.60
C ALA A 45 2.26 -9.68 1.34
N ALA A 46 1.21 -9.70 2.16
CA ALA A 46 0.08 -8.79 2.04
C ALA A 46 0.51 -7.33 2.26
N THR A 47 1.38 -7.08 3.23
CA THR A 47 1.92 -5.73 3.48
C THR A 47 2.77 -5.22 2.33
N LEU A 48 3.64 -6.07 1.77
CA LEU A 48 4.43 -5.72 0.59
C LEU A 48 3.52 -5.41 -0.61
N ALA A 49 2.51 -6.26 -0.85
CA ALA A 49 1.55 -6.05 -1.91
C ALA A 49 0.80 -4.73 -1.74
N LEU A 50 0.29 -4.42 -0.53
CA LEU A 50 -0.38 -3.16 -0.24
C LEU A 50 0.50 -1.95 -0.59
N GLY A 51 1.78 -1.96 -0.18
CA GLY A 51 2.72 -0.89 -0.55
C GLY A 51 2.91 -0.74 -2.06
N LYS A 52 2.99 -1.86 -2.79
CA LYS A 52 3.08 -1.84 -4.26
C LYS A 52 1.79 -1.35 -4.92
N PHE A 53 0.61 -1.66 -4.37
CA PHE A 53 -0.66 -1.11 -4.83
C PHE A 53 -0.78 0.40 -4.56
N CYS A 54 -0.33 0.88 -3.40
CA CYS A 54 -0.25 2.32 -3.10
C CYS A 54 0.66 3.05 -4.09
N MET A 55 1.64 2.37 -4.68
CA MET A 55 2.48 2.94 -5.75
C MET A 55 1.78 3.01 -7.11
N ILE A 56 0.52 2.60 -7.31
CA ILE A 56 -0.10 2.61 -8.64
C ILE A 56 -0.79 3.93 -8.93
N SER A 57 -1.72 4.36 -8.07
CA SER A 57 -2.49 5.60 -8.27
C SER A 57 -2.52 6.46 -7.02
N THR A 58 -2.68 7.75 -7.23
CA THR A 58 -2.76 8.75 -6.16
C THR A 58 -3.98 8.48 -5.28
N GLU A 59 -5.13 8.19 -5.89
CA GLU A 59 -6.40 7.90 -5.19
C GLU A 59 -6.30 6.62 -4.34
N PHE A 60 -5.70 5.56 -4.88
CA PHE A 60 -5.52 4.32 -4.13
C PHE A 60 -4.58 4.52 -2.94
N CYS A 61 -3.47 5.25 -3.14
CA CYS A 61 -2.56 5.60 -2.06
C CYS A 61 -3.29 6.32 -0.93
N ASP A 62 -3.94 7.45 -1.25
CA ASP A 62 -4.60 8.32 -0.26
C ASP A 62 -5.64 7.57 0.58
N SER A 63 -6.47 6.74 -0.07
CA SER A 63 -7.49 5.93 0.61
C SER A 63 -6.91 4.87 1.57
N HIS A 64 -5.64 4.49 1.44
CA HIS A 64 -5.01 3.43 2.24
C HIS A 64 -3.91 3.91 3.19
N LEU A 65 -3.48 5.19 3.13
CA LEU A 65 -2.41 5.71 3.99
C LEU A 65 -2.69 5.53 5.49
N ARG A 66 -3.95 5.70 5.92
CA ARG A 66 -4.32 5.48 7.32
C ARG A 66 -4.06 4.04 7.76
N LEU A 67 -4.49 3.06 6.96
CA LEU A 67 -4.22 1.64 7.24
C LEU A 67 -2.70 1.40 7.24
N PHE A 68 -2.01 1.96 6.26
CA PHE A 68 -0.58 1.81 6.06
C PHE A 68 0.24 2.25 7.30
N PHE A 69 0.01 3.47 7.79
CA PHE A 69 0.70 3.99 8.97
C PHE A 69 0.25 3.32 10.27
N THR A 70 -1.02 2.90 10.36
CA THR A 70 -1.48 2.09 11.51
C THR A 70 -0.75 0.75 11.58
N MET A 71 -0.53 0.10 10.44
CA MET A 71 0.25 -1.13 10.38
C MET A 71 1.70 -0.88 10.77
N MET A 72 2.30 0.24 10.35
CA MET A 72 3.67 0.60 10.69
C MET A 72 3.87 0.76 12.20
N GLU A 73 2.98 1.51 12.85
CA GLU A 73 3.01 1.73 14.30
C GLU A 73 2.84 0.43 15.10
N LYS A 74 1.97 -0.48 14.62
CA LYS A 74 1.59 -1.70 15.37
C LYS A 74 2.38 -2.95 14.98
N ALA A 75 3.22 -2.90 13.95
CA ALA A 75 3.87 -4.09 13.40
C ALA A 75 4.92 -4.69 14.36
N LYS A 76 4.61 -5.90 14.86
CA LYS A 76 5.54 -6.69 15.70
C LYS A 76 6.62 -7.41 14.89
N LEU A 77 6.30 -7.83 13.66
CA LEU A 77 7.21 -8.55 12.78
C LEU A 77 8.19 -7.59 12.08
N SER A 78 9.49 -7.91 12.12
CA SER A 78 10.54 -7.10 11.48
C SER A 78 10.41 -7.04 9.97
N SER A 79 9.99 -8.13 9.32
CA SER A 79 9.75 -8.18 7.87
C SER A 79 8.63 -7.23 7.44
N VAL A 80 7.54 -7.17 8.21
CA VAL A 80 6.43 -6.23 7.97
C VAL A 80 6.91 -4.79 8.12
N ARG A 81 7.64 -4.46 9.19
CA ARG A 81 8.21 -3.11 9.37
C ARG A 81 9.15 -2.72 8.24
N ALA A 82 10.03 -3.62 7.82
CA ALA A 82 10.96 -3.37 6.71
C ALA A 82 10.21 -3.07 5.40
N ASN A 83 9.20 -3.87 5.07
CA ASN A 83 8.37 -3.64 3.88
C ASN A 83 7.67 -2.28 3.92
N LEU A 84 7.11 -1.90 5.08
CA LEU A 84 6.43 -0.63 5.25
C LEU A 84 7.38 0.56 5.11
N ILE A 85 8.55 0.52 5.75
CA ILE A 85 9.54 1.62 5.67
C ILE A 85 10.08 1.80 4.25
N ILE A 86 10.39 0.70 3.55
CA ILE A 86 10.83 0.78 2.14
C ILE A 86 9.73 1.40 1.28
N ALA A 87 8.49 0.95 1.44
CA ALA A 87 7.37 1.48 0.70
C ALA A 87 7.07 2.96 1.03
N VAL A 88 7.22 3.41 2.28
CA VAL A 88 7.10 4.85 2.60
C VAL A 88 8.18 5.66 1.90
N GLY A 89 9.42 5.16 1.81
CA GLY A 89 10.47 5.80 1.02
C GLY A 89 10.07 5.95 -0.45
N ASP A 90 9.54 4.89 -1.07
CA ASP A 90 9.03 4.91 -2.44
C ASP A 90 7.88 5.93 -2.60
N LEU A 91 6.93 5.95 -1.66
CA LEU A 91 5.76 6.83 -1.68
C LEU A 91 6.13 8.30 -1.42
N ALA A 92 7.13 8.58 -0.59
CA ALA A 92 7.61 9.94 -0.32
C ALA A 92 8.22 10.58 -1.58
N ILE A 93 8.76 9.76 -2.49
CA ILE A 93 9.26 10.22 -3.80
C ILE A 93 8.10 10.38 -4.79
N ARG A 94 7.19 9.40 -4.87
CA ARG A 94 6.12 9.39 -5.88
C ARG A 94 4.96 10.35 -5.56
N PHE A 95 4.57 10.43 -4.29
CA PHE A 95 3.41 11.18 -3.80
C PHE A 95 3.77 12.01 -2.55
N PRO A 96 4.75 12.94 -2.64
CA PRO A 96 5.28 13.65 -1.48
C PRO A 96 4.19 14.36 -0.67
N ASN A 97 3.23 15.01 -1.34
CA ASN A 97 2.15 15.74 -0.68
C ASN A 97 1.19 14.84 0.12
N LEU A 98 1.04 13.57 -0.27
CA LEU A 98 0.21 12.62 0.48
C LEU A 98 0.95 12.09 1.71
N VAL A 99 2.28 11.93 1.62
CA VAL A 99 3.11 11.37 2.70
C VAL A 99 3.53 12.42 3.72
N GLU A 100 3.72 13.69 3.30
CA GLU A 100 4.16 14.79 4.17
C GLU A 100 3.40 14.88 5.52
N PRO A 101 2.05 14.78 5.57
CA PRO A 101 1.30 14.83 6.83
C PRO A 101 1.63 13.69 7.81
N TRP A 102 2.18 12.59 7.30
CA TRP A 102 2.52 11.40 8.08
C TRP A 102 3.97 11.36 8.53
N THR A 103 4.83 12.28 8.07
CA THR A 103 6.26 12.35 8.44
C THR A 103 6.53 12.29 9.95
N PRO A 104 5.72 12.90 10.84
CA PRO A 104 5.91 12.76 12.30
C PRO A 104 5.71 11.34 12.84
N HIS A 105 5.18 10.41 12.04
CA HIS A 105 4.91 9.02 12.40
C HIS A 105 5.94 8.03 11.82
N LEU A 106 6.97 8.51 11.11
CA LEU A 106 8.15 7.74 10.71
C LEU A 106 9.19 7.68 11.85
#